data_AF-A0A6J4S3W9-F1
#
_entry.id   AF-A0A6J4S3W9-F1
#
_cell.length_a   1.000
_cell.length_b   1.000
_cell.length_c   1.000
_cell.angle_alpha   90.00
_cell.angle_beta   90.00
_cell.angle_gamma   90.00
#
_symmetry.space_group_name_H-M   'P 1'
#
loop_
_entity.id
_entity.type
_entity.pdbx_description
1 polymer ?
#
loop_
_entity_poly.entity_id
_entity_poly.type
_entity_poly.pdbx_seq_one_letter_code
_entity_poly.pdbx_strand_id
1 'polypeptide(L)'
;MLILTLLALQAAAPAAAEETPFTPVRNFADAAACRAHLAAEAAAARGGATAVEGPYEVAPGDVRTHRVDATARGHRIAEQRCLGAALSRRSWTHDMGPPDGADADAGSPYTFERVFGGKQ
;
A
#
# COMPACT_ATOMS: atom_id res chain seq x y z
N MET A 1 16.61 9.13 -52.57
CA MET A 1 15.52 9.70 -51.74
C MET A 1 15.21 8.72 -50.63
N LEU A 2 15.74 8.95 -49.43
CA LEU A 2 15.51 8.11 -48.26
C LEU A 2 14.57 8.91 -47.34
N ILE A 3 13.28 8.57 -47.34
CA ILE A 3 12.30 9.17 -46.44
C ILE A 3 12.42 8.44 -45.10
N LEU A 4 13.02 9.10 -44.12
CA LEU A 4 13.09 8.64 -42.73
C LEU A 4 11.66 8.59 -42.15
N THR A 5 11.13 7.39 -41.98
CA THR A 5 9.94 7.12 -41.16
C THR A 5 10.33 7.24 -39.69
N LEU A 6 10.10 8.41 -39.08
CA LEU A 6 10.11 8.52 -37.62
C LEU A 6 8.84 7.87 -37.07
N LEU A 7 8.96 6.61 -36.65
CA LEU A 7 7.98 5.95 -35.80
C LEU A 7 8.07 6.60 -34.41
N ALA A 8 7.18 7.53 -34.12
CA ALA A 8 6.97 8.02 -32.76
C ALA A 8 6.34 6.90 -31.95
N LEU A 9 7.17 6.15 -31.22
CA LEU A 9 6.71 5.24 -30.17
C LEU A 9 6.17 6.11 -29.03
N GLN A 10 4.89 6.50 -29.09
CA GLN A 10 4.20 7.05 -27.94
C GLN A 10 4.13 5.96 -26.85
N ALA A 11 5.05 6.03 -25.88
CA ALA A 11 4.92 5.31 -24.63
C ALA A 11 3.70 5.87 -23.89
N ALA A 12 2.55 5.21 -24.02
CA ALA A 12 1.41 5.49 -23.16
C ALA A 12 1.81 5.11 -21.73
N ALA A 13 2.14 6.11 -20.92
CA ALA A 13 2.29 5.92 -19.49
C ALA A 13 0.97 5.34 -18.95
N PRO A 14 0.98 4.25 -18.18
CA PRO A 14 -0.24 3.73 -17.59
C PRO A 14 -0.82 4.84 -16.71
N ALA A 15 -2.06 5.23 -16.99
CA ALA A 15 -2.81 6.10 -16.10
C ALA A 15 -2.76 5.48 -14.71
N ALA A 16 -2.19 6.21 -13.75
CA ALA A 16 -2.21 5.81 -12.35
C ALA A 16 -3.69 5.66 -11.96
N ALA A 17 -4.12 4.41 -11.74
CA ALA A 17 -5.49 4.12 -11.36
C ALA A 17 -5.83 4.95 -10.12
N GLU A 18 -6.87 5.78 -10.23
CA GLU A 18 -7.35 6.61 -9.13
C GLU A 18 -7.75 5.70 -7.96
N GLU A 19 -7.18 5.96 -6.78
CA GLU A 19 -7.27 5.04 -5.64
C GLU A 19 -8.68 5.06 -5.03
N THR A 20 -9.32 3.89 -4.99
CA THR A 20 -10.66 3.75 -4.42
C THR A 20 -10.65 4.06 -2.91
N PRO A 21 -11.49 4.98 -2.41
CA PRO A 21 -11.62 5.24 -0.98
C PRO A 21 -12.17 4.01 -0.24
N PHE A 22 -11.70 3.82 1.00
CA PHE A 22 -11.80 2.54 1.72
C PHE A 22 -13.03 2.42 2.66
N THR A 23 -13.84 1.35 2.53
CA THR A 23 -14.62 0.61 3.58
C THR A 23 -15.40 -0.56 2.92
N PRO A 24 -15.73 -1.72 3.58
CA PRO A 24 -15.82 -1.99 5.02
C PRO A 24 -14.97 -3.16 5.56
N VAL A 25 -14.91 -3.20 6.90
CA VAL A 25 -14.39 -4.27 7.78
C VAL A 25 -15.06 -5.61 7.46
N ARG A 26 -14.27 -6.67 7.36
CA ARG A 26 -14.77 -8.05 7.19
C ARG A 26 -14.74 -8.77 8.54
N ASN A 27 -15.82 -9.47 8.89
CA ASN A 27 -15.82 -10.39 10.02
C ASN A 27 -15.63 -11.84 9.55
N PHE A 28 -14.96 -12.64 10.35
CA PHE A 28 -14.76 -14.07 10.17
C PHE A 28 -15.56 -14.85 11.21
N ALA A 29 -15.69 -16.16 11.02
CA ALA A 29 -16.36 -17.04 11.98
C ALA A 29 -15.66 -17.04 13.35
N ASP A 30 -14.33 -16.95 13.34
CA ASP A 30 -13.49 -16.87 14.53
C ASP A 30 -12.14 -16.21 14.24
N ALA A 31 -11.32 -16.06 15.28
CA ALA A 31 -10.00 -15.45 15.19
C ALA A 31 -8.99 -16.31 14.41
N ALA A 32 -9.12 -17.64 14.42
CA ALA A 32 -8.22 -18.52 13.68
C ALA A 32 -8.43 -18.36 12.17
N ALA A 33 -9.68 -18.29 11.72
CA ALA A 33 -10.05 -18.05 10.33
C ALA A 33 -9.56 -16.68 9.84
N CYS A 34 -9.69 -15.64 10.65
CA CYS A 34 -9.20 -14.31 10.33
C CYS A 34 -7.66 -14.27 10.20
N ARG A 35 -6.92 -14.89 11.13
CA ARG A 35 -5.46 -15.02 11.04
C ARG A 35 -5.02 -15.84 9.82
N ALA A 36 -5.71 -16.93 9.52
CA ALA A 36 -5.40 -17.75 8.34
C ALA A 36 -5.60 -16.98 7.04
N HIS A 37 -6.64 -16.15 6.96
CA HIS A 37 -6.84 -15.25 5.82
C HIS A 37 -5.70 -14.25 5.67
N LEU A 38 -5.27 -13.58 6.75
CA LEU A 38 -4.11 -12.69 6.70
C LEU A 38 -2.83 -13.39 6.24
N ALA A 39 -2.59 -14.61 6.73
CA ALA A 39 -1.42 -15.39 6.33
C ALA A 39 -1.45 -15.71 4.82
N ALA A 40 -2.62 -16.05 4.27
CA ALA A 40 -2.79 -16.30 2.84
C ALA A 40 -2.58 -15.05 1.99
N GLU A 41 -3.14 -13.90 2.39
CA GLU A 41 -2.94 -12.61 1.72
C GLU A 41 -1.45 -12.20 1.72
N ALA A 42 -0.77 -12.33 2.86
CA ALA A 42 0.65 -12.04 2.97
C ALA A 42 1.48 -12.99 2.09
N ALA A 43 1.16 -14.28 2.06
CA ALA A 43 1.84 -15.24 1.20
C ALA A 43 1.66 -14.92 -0.29
N ALA A 44 0.45 -14.57 -0.72
CA ALA A 44 0.14 -14.18 -2.09
C ALA A 44 0.89 -12.89 -2.51
N ALA A 45 1.05 -11.94 -1.59
CA ALA A 45 1.72 -10.67 -1.87
C ALA A 45 3.24 -10.80 -2.06
N ARG A 46 3.91 -11.80 -1.47
CA ARG A 46 5.38 -11.96 -1.53
C ARG A 46 5.94 -12.12 -2.95
N GLY A 47 5.12 -12.57 -3.91
CA GLY A 47 5.55 -12.74 -5.29
C GLY A 47 5.59 -11.45 -6.13
N GLY A 48 5.07 -10.33 -5.63
CA GLY A 48 4.97 -9.10 -6.42
C GLY A 48 5.07 -7.78 -5.65
N ALA A 49 5.03 -7.81 -4.31
CA ALA A 49 5.29 -6.64 -3.50
C ALA A 49 6.80 -6.38 -3.35
N THR A 50 7.18 -5.12 -3.15
CA THR A 50 8.56 -4.74 -2.82
C THR A 50 8.99 -5.31 -1.48
N ALA A 51 8.10 -5.29 -0.49
CA ALA A 51 8.30 -5.99 0.77
C ALA A 51 6.97 -6.44 1.36
N VAL A 52 7.02 -7.52 2.14
CA VAL A 52 5.89 -7.99 2.95
C VAL A 52 6.40 -8.34 4.34
N GLU A 53 5.82 -7.73 5.37
CA GLU A 53 6.09 -8.01 6.77
C GLU A 53 4.91 -8.76 7.40
N GLY A 54 5.22 -9.70 8.29
CA GLY A 54 4.24 -10.51 9.01
C GLY A 54 3.68 -11.70 8.23
N PRO A 55 2.61 -12.34 8.75
CA PRO A 55 1.85 -11.93 9.92
C PRO A 55 2.66 -12.00 11.23
N TYR A 56 2.50 -11.00 12.09
CA TYR A 56 3.04 -10.98 13.45
C TYR A 56 1.99 -10.52 14.46
N GLU A 57 2.11 -10.97 15.70
CA GLU A 57 1.19 -10.64 16.78
C GLU A 57 1.66 -9.39 17.53
N VAL A 58 0.78 -8.39 17.66
CA VAL A 58 1.07 -7.11 18.36
C VAL A 58 0.59 -7.14 19.81
N ALA A 59 -0.50 -7.86 20.05
CA ALA A 59 -1.03 -8.20 21.35
C ALA A 59 -1.79 -9.54 21.22
N PRO A 60 -2.06 -10.27 22.32
CA PRO A 60 -2.80 -11.53 22.25
C PRO A 60 -4.11 -11.42 21.45
N GLY A 61 -4.20 -12.17 20.34
CA GLY A 61 -5.35 -12.16 19.43
C GLY A 61 -5.39 -11.03 18.41
N ASP A 62 -4.35 -10.19 18.34
CA ASP A 62 -4.21 -9.07 17.42
C ASP A 62 -3.02 -9.28 16.47
N VAL A 63 -3.30 -9.65 15.22
CA VAL A 63 -2.30 -9.99 14.21
C VAL A 63 -2.28 -8.98 13.09
N ARG A 64 -1.09 -8.55 12.66
CA ARG A 64 -0.88 -7.55 11.61
C ARG A 64 0.02 -8.05 10.49
N THR A 65 -0.18 -7.48 9.31
CA THR A 65 0.70 -7.61 8.15
C THR A 65 0.92 -6.23 7.53
N HIS A 66 2.09 -6.05 6.92
CA HIS A 66 2.39 -4.89 6.08
C HIS A 66 2.82 -5.34 4.70
N ARG A 67 2.29 -4.67 3.69
CA ARG A 67 2.73 -4.81 2.30
C ARG A 67 3.23 -3.45 1.83
N VAL A 68 4.41 -3.45 1.23
CA VAL A 68 5.04 -2.27 0.64
C VAL A 68 5.15 -2.50 -0.86
N ASP A 69 4.60 -1.57 -1.64
CA ASP A 69 4.70 -1.54 -3.08
C ASP A 69 5.45 -0.27 -3.50
N ALA A 70 6.51 -0.41 -4.30
CA ALA A 70 7.19 0.73 -4.91
C ALA A 70 6.25 1.46 -5.88
N THR A 71 6.31 2.78 -5.85
CA THR A 71 5.60 3.67 -6.78
C THR A 71 6.61 4.55 -7.50
N ALA A 72 6.15 5.33 -8.48
CA ALA A 72 7.02 6.26 -9.21
C ALA A 72 7.65 7.36 -8.32
N ARG A 73 7.09 7.64 -7.14
CA ARG A 73 7.52 8.73 -6.24
C ARG A 73 7.90 8.28 -4.83
N GLY A 74 7.94 6.97 -4.57
CA GLY A 74 8.21 6.45 -3.23
C GLY A 74 7.57 5.09 -3.02
N HIS A 75 6.84 4.93 -1.91
CA HIS A 75 6.26 3.65 -1.51
C HIS A 75 4.80 3.82 -1.09
N ARG A 76 3.96 2.87 -1.50
CA ARG A 76 2.64 2.68 -0.92
C ARG A 76 2.72 1.57 0.11
N ILE A 77 2.17 1.82 1.28
CA ILE A 77 2.13 0.85 2.37
C ILE A 77 0.67 0.51 2.64
N ALA A 78 0.37 -0.78 2.66
CA ALA A 78 -0.92 -1.33 3.03
C ALA A 78 -0.74 -2.18 4.29
N GLU A 79 -1.57 -1.90 5.29
CA GLU A 79 -1.63 -2.66 6.53
C GLU A 79 -2.95 -3.39 6.61
N GLN A 80 -2.90 -4.66 7.01
CA GLN A 80 -4.09 -5.38 7.43
C GLN A 80 -3.93 -5.87 8.86
N ARG A 81 -5.00 -5.79 9.64
CA ARG A 81 -5.04 -6.12 11.05
C ARG A 81 -6.26 -6.97 11.37
N CYS A 82 -6.01 -8.13 11.95
CA CYS A 82 -7.00 -9.05 12.46
C CYS A 82 -7.07 -8.89 13.98
N LEU A 83 -8.14 -8.27 14.49
CA LEU A 83 -8.40 -8.09 15.91
C LEU A 83 -9.48 -9.09 16.33
N GLY A 84 -9.07 -10.24 16.87
CA GLY A 84 -9.98 -11.36 17.06
C GLY A 84 -10.52 -11.86 15.72
N ALA A 85 -11.84 -11.85 15.52
CA ALA A 85 -12.48 -12.27 14.27
C ALA A 85 -12.72 -11.11 13.27
N ALA A 86 -12.35 -9.87 13.61
CA ALA A 86 -12.60 -8.70 12.79
C ALA A 86 -11.34 -8.29 12.02
N LEU A 87 -11.46 -8.16 10.69
CA LEU A 87 -10.41 -7.69 9.81
C LEU A 87 -10.62 -6.21 9.47
N SER A 88 -9.59 -5.43 9.74
CA SER A 88 -9.46 -4.03 9.33
C SER A 88 -8.26 -3.86 8.40
N ARG A 89 -8.27 -2.80 7.60
CA ARG A 89 -7.17 -2.45 6.69
C ARG A 89 -7.00 -0.94 6.66
N ARG A 90 -5.75 -0.52 6.49
CA ARG A 90 -5.33 0.86 6.29
C ARG A 90 -4.32 0.91 5.15
N SER A 91 -4.20 2.05 4.49
CA SER A 91 -3.14 2.28 3.51
C SER A 91 -2.73 3.73 3.55
N TRP A 92 -1.44 3.98 3.35
CA TRP A 92 -0.85 5.30 3.25
C TRP A 92 0.32 5.27 2.26
N THR A 93 0.76 6.45 1.83
CA THR A 93 1.85 6.61 0.87
C THR A 93 2.96 7.41 1.51
N HIS A 94 4.19 6.91 1.41
CA HIS A 94 5.42 7.64 1.68
C HIS A 94 5.94 8.17 0.34
N ASP A 95 5.77 9.47 0.11
CA ASP A 95 6.35 10.18 -1.03
C ASP A 95 7.75 10.66 -0.65
N MET A 96 8.75 10.37 -1.47
CA MET A 96 10.13 10.79 -1.25
C MET A 96 10.49 12.08 -2.01
N GLY A 97 9.52 12.67 -2.73
CA GLY A 97 9.75 13.81 -3.61
C GLY A 97 10.64 13.47 -4.81
N PRO A 98 10.85 14.42 -5.74
CA PRO A 98 11.95 14.28 -6.70
C PRO A 98 13.28 14.20 -5.93
N PRO A 99 14.25 13.37 -6.38
CA PRO A 99 15.60 13.41 -5.82
C PRO A 99 16.13 14.83 -5.97
N ASP A 100 16.46 15.44 -4.84
CA ASP A 100 16.94 16.81 -4.60
C ASP A 100 17.16 17.66 -5.87
N GLY A 101 16.26 18.62 -6.14
CA GLY A 101 16.52 19.64 -7.17
C GLY A 101 15.34 20.35 -7.83
N ALA A 102 14.09 20.02 -7.48
CA ALA A 102 12.92 20.80 -7.90
C ALA A 102 12.14 21.24 -6.66
N ASP A 103 12.46 22.45 -6.19
CA ASP A 103 11.76 23.26 -5.18
C ASP A 103 11.73 22.72 -3.74
N ALA A 104 12.84 22.95 -3.04
CA ALA A 104 13.02 22.74 -1.60
C ALA A 104 12.40 23.83 -0.70
N ASP A 105 11.30 24.47 -1.14
CA ASP A 105 10.58 25.52 -0.39
C ASP A 105 9.20 25.07 0.14
N ALA A 106 8.94 23.77 0.22
CA ALA A 106 7.74 23.22 0.87
C ALA A 106 8.10 22.23 1.97
N GLY A 107 8.24 22.75 3.19
CA GLY A 107 8.03 22.07 4.47
C GLY A 107 8.15 20.54 4.56
N SER A 108 9.26 20.12 5.18
CA SER A 108 9.44 18.94 6.04
C SER A 108 9.82 17.60 5.37
N PRO A 109 10.96 16.97 5.76
CA PRO A 109 11.39 15.64 5.31
C PRO A 109 10.61 14.49 5.97
N TYR A 110 9.42 14.76 6.51
CA TYR A 110 8.58 13.81 7.23
C TYR A 110 7.18 13.77 6.60
N THR A 111 6.74 12.56 6.25
CA THR A 111 5.43 12.31 5.66
C THR A 111 4.30 12.59 6.66
N PHE A 112 3.28 13.31 6.21
CA PHE A 112 2.04 13.58 6.93
C PHE A 112 1.24 12.28 7.15
N GLU A 113 1.02 11.90 8.41
CA GLU A 113 0.09 10.81 8.75
C GLU A 113 -1.35 11.31 8.57
N ARG A 114 -2.04 10.85 7.52
CA ARG A 114 -3.48 11.06 7.38
C ARG A 114 -4.21 9.91 8.07
N VAL A 115 -4.36 9.99 9.39
CA VAL A 115 -5.12 9.02 10.18
C VAL A 115 -6.61 9.28 10.00
N PHE A 116 -7.29 8.51 9.15
CA PHE A 116 -8.76 8.46 9.15
C PHE A 116 -9.25 7.57 10.29
N GLY A 117 -9.21 8.12 11.51
CA GLY A 117 -9.85 7.56 12.69
C GLY A 117 -11.26 8.12 12.83
N GLY A 118 -12.23 7.47 12.21
CA GLY A 118 -13.63 7.70 12.55
C GLY A 118 -13.85 7.22 13.99
N LYS A 119 -13.87 8.15 14.95
CA LYS A 119 -14.57 7.91 16.20
C LYS A 119 -16.04 7.71 15.83
N GLN A 120 -16.56 6.52 16.09
CA GLN A 120 -17.97 6.39 16.45
C GLN A 120 -18.08 6.64 17.95
#